data_AF-A0A0C9UR59-F1
#
_entry.id   AF-A0A0C9UR59-F1
#
_cell.length_a   1.000
_cell.length_b   1.000
_cell.length_c   1.000
_cell.angle_alpha   90.00
_cell.angle_beta   90.00
_cell.angle_gamma   90.00
#
_symmetry.space_group_name_H-M   'P 1'
#
loop_
_entity.id
_entity.type
_entity.pdbx_description
1 polymer ?
#
loop_
_entity_poly.entity_id
_entity_poly.type
_entity_poly.pdbx_seq_one_letter_code
_entity_poly.pdbx_strand_id
1 'polypeptide(L)'
;MSFKLTFNPGTSPFPWAPLVLATYVNRPNIEVEFDSGVDNVTLDYEGHQVTNVNDITGILAKSANVSSDDPKTAGFLTLAERLPTITAFSELVAAFDSLDDHIVLRTFLIGHDLSLADWAVWGALKSSVKAAGLLKNNQHPHLARWYTYIDGLESTQDAIVKLAEARSRAKAKKTAGSFDLGLSGAIDGKVVTRFPPEPSGYLHIGHAKAAMLNQYFAKMYHGKLIIRFDDTNPSKEKSEFEDTILEDLTLLEVVGDQFTHTSDYFDELYELAIKMIKIGKAYCDDTAQEQMRDERGKARKVSGGVFARR
;
A
#
# COMPACT_ATOMS: atom_id res chain seq x y z
N MET A 1 -13.28 18.09 29.92
CA MET A 1 -13.38 18.08 28.45
C MET A 1 -12.68 16.82 27.97
N SER A 2 -13.40 15.94 27.29
CA SER A 2 -12.82 14.74 26.66
C SER A 2 -12.42 15.09 25.24
N PHE A 3 -11.20 14.77 24.85
CA PHE A 3 -10.66 14.99 23.52
C PHE A 3 -10.38 13.63 22.89
N LYS A 4 -10.88 13.41 21.68
CA LYS A 4 -10.55 12.22 20.88
C LYS A 4 -9.69 12.67 19.71
N LEU A 5 -8.46 12.17 19.66
CA LEU A 5 -7.47 12.52 18.65
C LEU A 5 -7.18 11.31 17.79
N THR A 6 -7.60 11.35 16.53
CA THR A 6 -7.46 10.23 15.59
C THR A 6 -6.40 10.56 14.54
N PHE A 7 -5.41 9.69 14.37
CA PHE A 7 -4.31 9.85 13.42
C PHE A 7 -4.32 8.78 12.34
N ASN A 8 -3.96 9.16 11.12
CA ASN A 8 -3.59 8.19 10.11
C ASN A 8 -2.09 7.83 10.21
N PRO A 9 -1.74 6.57 10.53
CA PRO A 9 -0.35 6.16 10.71
C PRO A 9 0.48 6.21 9.40
N GLY A 10 -0.19 6.23 8.24
CA GLY A 10 0.41 6.25 6.91
C GLY A 10 0.70 7.66 6.36
N THR A 11 0.26 8.72 7.03
CA THR A 11 0.41 10.09 6.51
C THR A 11 1.88 10.56 6.56
N SER A 12 2.26 11.29 5.51
CA SER A 12 3.59 11.90 5.35
C SER A 12 3.43 13.28 4.69
N PRO A 13 3.89 14.38 5.30
CA PRO A 13 4.54 14.47 6.62
C PRO A 13 3.57 14.12 7.77
N PHE A 14 4.08 13.41 8.78
CA PHE A 14 3.26 13.01 9.94
C PHE A 14 3.13 14.17 10.95
N PRO A 15 1.93 14.45 11.49
CA PRO A 15 1.68 15.54 12.44
C PRO A 15 2.17 15.18 13.85
N TRP A 16 3.47 15.30 14.09
CA TRP A 16 4.10 14.95 15.37
C TRP A 16 3.69 15.84 16.54
N ALA A 17 3.44 17.14 16.31
CA ALA A 17 3.18 18.08 17.39
C ALA A 17 1.88 17.75 18.19
N PRO A 18 0.72 17.49 17.54
CA PRO A 18 -0.46 17.01 18.25
C PRO A 18 -0.25 15.70 19.02
N LEU A 19 0.49 14.75 18.43
CA LEU A 19 0.69 13.42 19.04
C LEU A 19 1.50 13.52 20.33
N VAL A 20 2.61 14.27 20.29
CA VAL A 20 3.46 14.43 21.48
C VAL A 20 2.79 15.32 22.52
N LEU A 21 2.03 16.34 22.14
CA LEU A 21 1.24 17.10 23.11
C LEU A 21 0.19 16.23 23.80
N ALA A 22 -0.43 15.29 23.09
CA ALA A 22 -1.38 14.35 23.72
C ALA A 22 -0.70 13.44 24.75
N THR A 23 0.55 13.02 24.52
CA THR A 23 1.30 12.17 25.47
C THR A 23 1.99 12.95 26.59
N TYR A 24 2.51 14.15 26.30
CA TYR A 24 3.26 15.00 27.23
C TYR A 24 2.46 15.36 28.49
N VAL A 25 1.16 15.57 28.33
CA VAL A 25 0.32 16.02 29.45
C VAL A 25 -0.22 14.83 30.26
N ASN A 26 -0.07 13.58 29.77
CA ASN A 26 -0.60 12.33 30.34
C ASN A 26 -1.96 12.50 31.06
N ARG A 27 -2.86 13.31 30.47
CA ARG A 27 -4.16 13.60 31.08
C ARG A 27 -5.12 12.47 30.73
N PRO A 28 -5.94 12.01 31.70
CA PRO A 28 -6.93 10.95 31.48
C PRO A 28 -8.03 11.30 30.49
N ASN A 29 -8.02 12.52 29.94
CA ASN A 29 -9.08 13.07 29.11
C ASN A 29 -8.72 13.19 27.62
N ILE A 30 -7.53 12.73 27.19
CA ILE A 30 -7.15 12.71 25.77
C ILE A 30 -7.00 11.26 25.32
N GLU A 31 -7.92 10.80 24.49
CA GLU A 31 -7.87 9.50 23.86
C GLU A 31 -7.16 9.61 22.50
N VAL A 32 -6.12 8.81 22.29
CA VAL A 32 -5.35 8.78 21.03
C VAL A 32 -5.66 7.49 20.29
N GLU A 33 -6.25 7.61 19.11
CA GLU A 33 -6.60 6.50 18.22
C GLU A 33 -5.80 6.58 16.91
N PHE A 34 -5.50 5.43 16.32
CA PHE A 34 -4.86 5.34 15.01
C PHE A 34 -5.80 4.64 14.03
N ASP A 35 -6.32 5.39 13.07
CA ASP A 35 -7.21 4.88 12.03
C ASP A 35 -6.71 5.29 10.64
N SER A 36 -6.61 4.31 9.74
CA SER A 36 -6.21 4.52 8.35
C SER A 36 -7.34 5.10 7.48
N GLY A 37 -8.57 5.17 7.99
CA GLY A 37 -9.72 5.78 7.31
C GLY A 37 -9.75 7.31 7.35
N VAL A 38 -8.92 7.94 8.19
CA VAL A 38 -8.79 9.40 8.29
C VAL A 38 -7.70 9.89 7.33
N ASP A 39 -7.81 11.08 6.75
CA ASP A 39 -6.81 11.59 5.79
C ASP A 39 -5.47 11.95 6.47
N ASN A 40 -5.51 12.67 7.60
CA ASN A 40 -4.32 13.13 8.32
C ASN A 40 -4.48 13.02 9.84
N VAL A 41 -5.13 14.01 10.46
CA VAL A 41 -5.44 14.03 11.89
C VAL A 41 -6.79 14.71 12.10
N THR A 42 -7.59 14.19 13.03
CA THR A 42 -8.84 14.80 13.47
C THR A 42 -8.88 14.89 14.98
N LEU A 43 -9.36 16.02 15.49
CA LEU A 43 -9.66 16.23 16.90
C LEU A 43 -11.17 16.40 17.06
N ASP A 44 -11.81 15.50 17.80
CA ASP A 44 -13.21 15.59 18.18
C ASP A 44 -13.32 16.02 19.65
N TYR A 45 -14.04 17.12 19.90
CA TYR A 45 -14.35 17.60 21.25
C TYR A 45 -15.70 18.34 21.25
N GLU A 46 -16.54 18.07 22.26
CA GLU A 46 -17.82 18.79 22.46
C GLU A 46 -18.76 18.83 21.22
N GLY A 47 -18.68 17.83 20.34
CA GLY A 47 -19.46 17.78 19.09
C GLY A 47 -18.85 18.58 17.92
N HIS A 48 -17.68 19.19 18.10
CA HIS A 48 -16.90 19.83 17.06
C HIS A 48 -15.78 18.92 16.57
N GLN A 49 -15.53 18.93 15.26
CA GLN A 49 -14.41 18.25 14.62
C GLN A 49 -13.46 19.27 14.01
N VAL A 50 -12.18 19.17 14.33
CA VAL A 50 -11.10 20.04 13.79
C VAL A 50 -10.08 19.16 13.07
N THR A 51 -9.65 19.59 11.89
CA THR A 51 -8.73 18.84 11.00
C THR A 51 -7.40 19.57 10.76
N ASN A 52 -7.31 20.87 11.06
CA ASN A 52 -6.09 21.65 10.88
C ASN A 52 -5.08 21.35 12.02
N VAL A 53 -3.86 20.96 11.65
CA VAL A 53 -2.80 20.56 12.59
C VAL A 53 -2.46 21.66 13.59
N ASN A 54 -2.34 22.92 13.16
CA ASN A 54 -1.97 24.04 14.02
C ASN A 54 -3.09 24.41 15.00
N ASP A 55 -4.35 24.39 14.53
CA ASP A 55 -5.50 24.63 15.38
C ASP A 55 -5.63 23.52 16.45
N ILE A 56 -5.45 22.26 16.06
CA ILE A 56 -5.41 21.12 16.97
C ILE A 56 -4.28 21.30 17.99
N THR A 57 -3.07 21.61 17.53
CA THR A 57 -1.89 21.81 18.40
C THR A 57 -2.14 22.96 19.38
N GLY A 58 -2.76 24.06 18.94
CA GLY A 58 -3.12 25.20 19.78
C GLY A 58 -4.19 24.87 20.83
N ILE A 59 -5.24 24.14 20.45
CA ILE A 59 -6.29 23.68 21.38
C ILE A 59 -5.68 22.75 22.44
N LEU A 60 -4.85 21.80 22.01
CA LEU A 60 -4.17 20.88 22.92
C LEU A 60 -3.20 21.63 23.85
N ALA A 61 -2.41 22.57 23.34
CA ALA A 61 -1.49 23.37 24.15
C ALA A 61 -2.19 24.28 25.17
N LYS A 62 -3.33 24.90 24.80
CA LYS A 62 -4.17 25.64 25.74
C LYS A 62 -4.72 24.74 26.83
N SER A 63 -5.22 23.57 26.47
CA SER A 63 -5.69 22.59 27.43
C SER A 63 -4.56 22.13 28.37
N ALA A 64 -3.33 22.02 27.86
CA ALA A 64 -2.13 21.60 28.58
C ALA A 64 -1.56 22.66 29.53
N ASN A 65 -2.04 23.91 29.47
CA ASN A 65 -1.40 25.06 30.12
C ASN A 65 0.04 25.30 29.65
N VAL A 66 0.33 24.93 28.39
CA VAL A 66 1.62 25.08 27.69
C VAL A 66 1.56 26.24 26.68
N SER A 67 0.37 26.84 26.51
CA SER A 67 0.17 28.00 25.65
C SER A 67 0.81 29.23 26.26
N SER A 68 1.87 29.74 25.63
CA SER A 68 2.30 31.12 25.82
C SER A 68 1.50 31.99 24.84
N ASP A 69 0.68 32.91 25.36
CA ASP A 69 0.02 33.97 24.57
C ASP A 69 1.03 35.04 24.11
N ASP A 70 2.22 34.62 23.70
CA ASP A 70 3.29 35.49 23.20
C ASP A 70 3.04 35.82 21.72
N PRO A 71 3.13 37.10 21.30
CA PRO A 71 3.00 37.50 19.90
C PRO A 71 3.92 36.76 18.93
N LYS A 72 5.07 36.26 19.41
CA LYS A 72 6.04 35.52 18.59
C LYS A 72 5.57 34.13 18.21
N THR A 73 4.62 33.55 18.95
CA THR A 73 4.10 32.19 18.70
C THR A 73 3.57 32.04 17.28
N ALA A 74 2.86 33.06 16.76
CA ALA A 74 2.32 33.05 15.41
C ALA A 74 3.41 32.88 14.34
N GLY A 75 4.57 33.55 14.49
CA GLY A 75 5.67 33.43 13.55
C GLY A 75 6.28 32.03 13.49
N PHE A 76 6.40 31.36 14.63
CA PHE A 76 6.90 29.98 14.69
C PHE A 76 5.89 28.97 14.15
N LEU A 77 4.59 29.19 14.33
CA LEU A 77 3.55 28.37 13.73
C LEU A 77 3.57 28.46 12.19
N THR A 78 3.70 29.66 11.63
CA THR A 78 3.87 29.85 10.18
C THR A 78 5.15 29.18 9.66
N LEU A 79 6.25 29.25 10.42
CA LEU A 79 7.47 28.54 10.08
C LEU A 79 7.28 27.01 10.07
N ALA A 80 6.58 26.47 11.07
CA ALA A 80 6.29 25.05 11.18
C ALA A 80 5.42 24.52 10.02
N GLU A 81 4.48 25.31 9.51
CA GLU A 81 3.71 24.96 8.30
C GLU A 81 4.58 24.91 7.04
N ARG A 82 5.53 25.84 6.92
CA ARG A 82 6.39 25.96 5.75
C ARG A 82 7.48 24.88 5.70
N LEU A 83 8.09 24.55 6.84
CA LEU A 83 9.26 23.66 6.93
C LEU A 83 9.11 22.31 6.17
N PRO A 84 7.99 21.57 6.30
CA PRO A 84 7.80 20.31 5.57
C PRO A 84 7.64 20.48 4.06
N THR A 85 7.22 21.67 3.60
CA THR A 85 6.99 21.96 2.17
C THR A 85 8.24 22.46 1.43
N ILE A 86 9.32 22.79 2.14
CA ILE A 86 10.55 23.30 1.53
C ILE A 86 11.21 22.21 0.68
N THR A 87 11.30 22.47 -0.62
CA THR A 87 11.94 21.55 -1.58
C THR A 87 13.41 21.89 -1.77
N ALA A 88 13.75 23.18 -1.82
CA ALA A 88 15.09 23.70 -2.04
C ALA A 88 15.98 23.54 -0.79
N PHE A 89 17.18 22.96 -0.98
CA PHE A 89 18.10 22.73 0.14
C PHE A 89 18.65 24.03 0.73
N SER A 90 18.94 25.03 -0.11
CA SER A 90 19.42 26.35 0.35
C SER A 90 18.42 27.08 1.24
N GLU A 91 17.13 27.00 0.92
CA GLU A 91 16.06 27.60 1.73
C GLU A 91 15.91 26.88 3.08
N LEU A 92 16.07 25.55 3.08
CA LEU A 92 16.04 24.76 4.32
C LEU A 92 17.22 25.12 5.23
N VAL A 93 18.42 25.26 4.68
CA VAL A 93 19.62 25.68 5.42
C VAL A 93 19.42 27.10 6.00
N ALA A 94 18.91 28.04 5.21
CA ALA A 94 18.63 29.40 5.70
C ALA A 94 17.59 29.42 6.84
N ALA A 95 16.58 28.55 6.80
CA ALA A 95 15.63 28.40 7.89
C ALA A 95 16.28 27.82 9.16
N PHE A 96 17.23 26.89 9.00
CA PHE A 96 18.01 26.32 10.10
C PHE A 96 18.96 27.35 10.70
N ASP A 97 19.68 28.12 9.88
CA ASP A 97 20.56 29.21 10.32
C ASP A 97 19.78 30.19 11.19
N SER A 98 18.61 30.64 10.71
CA SER A 98 17.75 31.57 11.45
C SER A 98 17.25 30.99 12.77
N LEU A 99 16.97 29.68 12.84
CA LEU A 99 16.53 29.02 14.07
C LEU A 99 17.69 28.84 15.06
N ASP A 100 18.86 28.42 14.56
CA ASP A 100 20.07 28.23 15.35
C ASP A 100 20.51 29.55 16.00
N ASP A 101 20.54 30.64 15.21
CA ASP A 101 20.82 32.01 15.66
C ASP A 101 19.83 32.49 16.73
N HIS A 102 18.54 32.15 16.58
CA HIS A 102 17.52 32.53 17.55
C HIS A 102 17.73 31.85 18.91
N ILE A 103 18.25 30.61 18.94
CA ILE A 103 18.40 29.81 20.17
C ILE A 103 19.83 29.75 20.71
N VAL A 104 20.76 30.53 20.17
CA VAL A 104 22.14 30.68 20.69
C VAL A 104 22.14 30.94 22.19
N LEU A 105 21.34 31.92 22.63
CA LEU A 105 21.25 32.36 24.04
C LEU A 105 19.92 31.95 24.71
N ARG A 106 19.19 30.98 24.13
CA ARG A 106 17.88 30.55 24.64
C ARG A 106 17.83 29.04 24.78
N THR A 107 17.14 28.57 25.82
CA THR A 107 16.86 27.13 26.00
C THR A 107 15.68 26.69 25.15
N PHE A 108 14.66 27.54 25.04
CA PHE A 108 13.41 27.31 24.30
C PHE A 108 13.14 28.44 23.31
N LEU A 109 12.24 28.24 22.36
CA LEU A 109 11.90 29.25 21.35
C LEU A 109 11.27 30.50 21.98
N ILE A 110 10.43 30.30 23.01
CA ILE A 110 9.72 31.36 23.72
C ILE A 110 9.79 31.10 25.23
N GLY A 111 10.23 32.11 25.99
CA GLY A 111 10.23 32.05 27.46
C GLY A 111 11.28 31.10 28.05
N HIS A 112 10.92 30.49 29.20
CA HIS A 112 11.81 29.65 30.01
C HIS A 112 11.34 28.20 30.14
N ASP A 113 10.21 27.86 29.51
CA ASP A 113 9.60 26.52 29.51
C ASP A 113 9.22 26.12 28.08
N LEU A 114 8.97 24.83 27.85
CA LEU A 114 8.46 24.34 26.56
C LEU A 114 7.15 25.06 26.22
N SER A 115 7.08 25.62 25.02
CA SER A 115 5.91 26.36 24.53
C SER A 115 5.27 25.67 23.32
N LEU A 116 4.09 26.17 22.92
CA LEU A 116 3.44 25.76 21.66
C LEU A 116 4.39 25.88 20.45
N ALA A 117 5.23 26.93 20.41
CA ALA A 117 6.19 27.13 19.34
C ALA A 117 7.22 25.98 19.28
N ASP A 118 7.71 25.53 20.44
CA ASP A 118 8.70 24.45 20.51
C ASP A 118 8.14 23.15 19.92
N TRP A 119 6.94 22.76 20.34
CA TRP A 119 6.27 21.56 19.85
C TRP A 119 5.98 21.61 18.36
N ALA A 120 5.49 22.75 17.86
CA ALA A 120 5.16 22.92 16.45
C ALA A 120 6.40 22.82 15.56
N VAL A 121 7.46 23.57 15.87
CA VAL A 121 8.70 23.58 15.08
C VAL A 121 9.40 22.23 15.17
N TRP A 122 9.48 21.62 16.35
CA TRP A 122 10.10 20.32 16.52
C TRP A 122 9.36 19.24 15.73
N GLY A 123 8.02 19.25 15.77
CA GLY A 123 7.19 18.30 15.03
C GLY A 123 7.35 18.43 13.51
N ALA A 124 7.44 19.67 13.02
CA ALA A 124 7.71 19.95 11.61
C ALA A 124 9.08 19.42 11.16
N LEU A 125 10.13 19.67 11.96
CA LEU A 125 11.48 19.16 11.68
C LEU A 125 11.52 17.63 11.68
N LYS A 126 10.90 16.98 12.67
CA LYS A 126 10.85 15.52 12.76
C LYS A 126 10.09 14.85 11.62
N SER A 127 9.11 15.55 11.05
CA SER A 127 8.35 15.06 9.89
C SER A 127 9.16 15.05 8.58
N SER A 128 10.25 15.81 8.52
CA SER A 128 11.07 15.99 7.31
C SER A 128 12.36 15.18 7.36
N VAL A 129 12.51 14.24 6.43
CA VAL A 129 13.72 13.41 6.29
C VAL A 129 14.95 14.27 5.98
N LYS A 130 14.78 15.33 5.18
CA LYS A 130 15.87 16.28 4.84
C LYS A 130 16.34 17.04 6.09
N ALA A 131 15.40 17.52 6.90
CA ALA A 131 15.68 18.21 8.15
C ALA A 131 16.44 17.31 9.14
N ALA A 132 15.99 16.05 9.30
CA ALA A 132 16.67 15.07 10.13
C ALA A 132 18.10 14.76 9.67
N GLY A 133 18.35 14.76 8.35
CA GLY A 133 19.70 14.63 7.80
C GLY A 133 20.59 15.84 8.12
N LEU A 134 20.05 17.05 7.99
CA LEU A 134 20.79 18.28 8.25
C LEU A 134 21.18 18.44 9.73
N LEU A 135 20.30 18.06 10.66
CA LEU A 135 20.59 18.04 12.09
C LEU A 135 21.77 17.13 12.45
N LYS A 136 22.00 16.05 11.70
CA LYS A 136 23.14 15.13 11.91
C LYS A 136 24.47 15.66 11.41
N ASN A 137 24.46 16.61 10.48
CA ASN A 137 25.68 17.18 9.90
C ASN A 137 26.37 18.19 10.84
N ASN A 138 25.80 18.44 12.03
CA ASN A 138 26.36 19.25 13.11
C ASN A 138 26.77 20.68 12.71
N GLN A 139 26.12 21.25 11.70
CA GLN A 139 26.33 22.64 11.28
C GLN A 139 25.54 23.65 12.13
N HIS A 140 24.53 23.18 12.87
CA HIS A 140 23.62 23.98 13.70
C HIS A 140 23.62 23.45 15.14
N PRO A 141 24.66 23.74 15.94
CA PRO A 141 24.86 23.11 17.25
C PRO A 141 23.77 23.46 18.26
N HIS A 142 23.21 24.68 18.21
CA HIS A 142 22.20 25.13 19.17
C HIS A 142 20.83 24.50 18.87
N LEU A 143 20.51 24.36 17.58
CA LEU A 143 19.34 23.66 17.08
C LEU A 143 19.44 22.17 17.32
N ALA A 144 20.59 21.56 17.07
CA ALA A 144 20.83 20.15 17.38
C ALA A 144 20.66 19.87 18.88
N ARG A 145 21.19 20.72 19.75
CA ARG A 145 21.02 20.64 21.21
C ARG A 145 19.54 20.69 21.59
N TRP A 146 18.82 21.73 21.14
CA TRP A 146 17.40 21.91 21.44
C TRP A 146 16.54 20.75 20.91
N TYR A 147 16.80 20.31 19.67
CA TYR A 147 16.09 19.19 19.07
C TYR A 147 16.32 17.89 19.86
N THR A 148 17.58 17.61 20.23
CA THR A 148 17.94 16.40 21.00
C THR A 148 17.28 16.40 22.38
N TYR A 149 17.19 17.56 23.03
CA TYR A 149 16.49 17.70 24.31
C TYR A 149 15.01 17.31 24.18
N ILE A 150 14.27 17.90 23.23
CA ILE A 150 12.83 17.60 23.04
C ILE A 150 12.61 16.17 22.56
N ASP A 151 13.48 15.67 21.67
CA ASP A 151 13.41 14.30 21.15
C ASP A 151 13.62 13.29 22.29
N GLY A 152 14.49 13.59 23.26
CA GLY A 152 14.80 12.71 24.39
C GLY A 152 13.80 12.71 25.55
N LEU A 153 12.75 13.52 25.51
CA LEU A 153 11.72 13.51 26.56
C LEU A 153 10.96 12.17 26.57
N GLU A 154 10.62 11.66 27.76
CA GLU A 154 9.90 10.39 27.94
C GLU A 154 8.58 10.36 27.15
N SER A 155 7.79 11.44 27.23
CA SER A 155 6.56 11.61 26.47
C SER A 155 6.74 11.54 24.94
N THR A 156 7.87 12.05 24.47
CA THR A 156 8.23 12.06 23.06
C THR A 156 8.60 10.66 22.60
N GLN A 157 9.39 9.95 23.40
CA GLN A 157 9.75 8.55 23.15
C GLN A 157 8.51 7.64 23.16
N ASP A 158 7.62 7.82 24.12
CA ASP A 158 6.34 7.08 24.18
C ASP A 158 5.47 7.30 22.94
N ALA A 159 5.38 8.55 22.46
CA ALA A 159 4.65 8.87 21.23
C ALA A 159 5.27 8.18 20.00
N ILE A 160 6.60 8.14 19.91
CA ILE A 160 7.31 7.44 18.83
C ILE A 160 7.00 5.95 18.85
N VAL A 161 7.05 5.32 20.04
CA VAL A 161 6.75 3.89 20.20
C VAL A 161 5.30 3.59 19.82
N LYS A 162 4.33 4.37 20.31
CA LYS A 162 2.90 4.23 19.96
C LYS A 162 2.67 4.31 18.46
N LEU A 163 3.30 5.25 17.77
CA LEU A 163 3.19 5.38 16.31
C LEU A 163 3.85 4.19 15.60
N ALA A 164 5.00 3.72 16.07
CA ALA A 164 5.70 2.57 15.50
C ALA A 164 4.84 1.29 15.60
N GLU A 165 4.19 1.06 16.74
CA GLU A 165 3.24 -0.03 16.96
C GLU A 165 1.97 0.11 16.11
N ALA A 166 1.47 1.34 15.92
CA ALA A 166 0.33 1.58 15.03
C ALA A 166 0.69 1.27 13.57
N ARG A 167 1.89 1.69 13.13
CA ARG A 167 2.41 1.40 11.79
C ARG A 167 2.66 -0.08 11.57
N SER A 168 3.18 -0.80 12.57
CA SER A 168 3.40 -2.26 12.47
C SER A 168 2.06 -3.00 12.37
N ARG A 169 1.05 -2.62 13.17
CA ARG A 169 -0.33 -3.14 13.09
C ARG A 169 -0.98 -2.84 11.73
N ALA A 170 -0.85 -1.61 11.24
CA ALA A 170 -1.37 -1.24 9.92
C ALA A 170 -0.67 -2.02 8.78
N LYS A 171 0.65 -2.24 8.89
CA LYS A 171 1.41 -3.07 7.94
C LYS A 171 1.00 -4.54 8.05
N ALA A 172 0.80 -5.08 9.25
CA ALA A 172 0.27 -6.43 9.44
C ALA A 172 -1.12 -6.59 8.80
N LYS A 173 -2.00 -5.58 8.93
CA LYS A 173 -3.31 -5.54 8.25
C LYS A 173 -3.21 -5.44 6.72
N LYS A 174 -2.14 -4.82 6.17
CA LYS A 174 -1.85 -4.80 4.73
C LYS A 174 -1.14 -6.06 4.20
N THR A 175 -0.35 -6.72 5.05
CA THR A 175 0.47 -7.91 4.69
C THR A 175 -0.31 -9.20 4.93
N ALA A 176 -1.30 -9.17 5.81
CA ALA A 176 -2.53 -9.91 5.62
C ALA A 176 -3.21 -9.33 4.37
N GLY A 177 -2.64 -9.60 3.19
CA GLY A 177 -3.36 -9.45 1.95
C GLY A 177 -4.72 -10.08 2.18
N SER A 178 -5.78 -9.36 1.86
CA SER A 178 -7.16 -9.78 2.05
C SER A 178 -7.28 -11.25 1.66
N PHE A 179 -7.32 -12.14 2.66
CA PHE A 179 -7.69 -13.54 2.49
C PHE A 179 -9.20 -13.66 2.25
N ASP A 180 -9.87 -12.55 1.93
CA ASP A 180 -11.02 -12.55 1.06
C ASP A 180 -10.54 -12.92 -0.35
N LEU A 181 -10.01 -14.14 -0.46
CA LEU A 181 -9.67 -14.85 -1.68
C LEU A 181 -10.99 -15.31 -2.32
N GLY A 182 -11.95 -14.38 -2.39
CA GLY A 182 -13.28 -14.60 -2.91
C GLY A 182 -13.33 -14.14 -4.36
N LEU A 183 -13.97 -14.94 -5.20
CA LEU A 183 -14.31 -14.54 -6.56
C LEU A 183 -15.42 -13.48 -6.49
N SER A 184 -15.17 -12.30 -7.04
CA SER A 184 -16.17 -11.22 -7.07
C SER A 184 -17.38 -11.62 -7.93
N GLY A 185 -18.57 -11.57 -7.33
CA GLY A 185 -19.82 -11.97 -8.02
C GLY A 185 -20.00 -13.49 -8.17
N ALA A 186 -19.20 -14.32 -7.50
CA ALA A 186 -19.44 -15.76 -7.48
C ALA A 186 -20.74 -16.11 -6.75
N ILE A 187 -21.52 -16.99 -7.36
CA ILE A 187 -22.72 -17.57 -6.78
C ILE A 187 -22.34 -18.94 -6.23
N ASP A 188 -22.60 -19.16 -4.94
CA ASP A 188 -22.38 -20.43 -4.27
C ASP A 188 -23.12 -21.58 -5.01
N GLY A 189 -22.45 -22.72 -5.16
CA GLY A 189 -22.93 -23.87 -5.93
C GLY A 189 -22.78 -23.75 -7.46
N LYS A 190 -22.40 -22.59 -8.01
CA LYS A 190 -22.30 -22.37 -9.47
C LYS A 190 -20.88 -22.15 -9.97
N VAL A 191 -19.89 -22.08 -9.07
CA VAL A 191 -18.49 -21.90 -9.47
C VAL A 191 -17.98 -23.17 -10.13
N VAL A 192 -17.41 -23.05 -11.33
CA VAL A 192 -16.74 -24.14 -12.02
C VAL A 192 -15.32 -23.70 -12.36
N THR A 193 -14.35 -24.38 -11.77
CA THR A 193 -12.93 -24.16 -12.02
C THR A 193 -12.38 -25.28 -12.90
N ARG A 194 -11.21 -25.04 -13.51
CA ARG A 194 -10.53 -26.09 -14.28
C ARG A 194 -9.03 -26.05 -14.04
N PHE A 195 -8.42 -27.22 -13.95
CA PHE A 195 -6.98 -27.39 -14.04
C PHE A 195 -6.67 -28.05 -15.39
N PRO A 196 -6.08 -27.32 -16.35
CA PRO A 196 -5.83 -27.84 -17.68
C PRO A 196 -4.34 -28.18 -17.93
N PRO A 197 -3.83 -29.33 -17.47
CA PRO A 197 -2.45 -29.72 -17.73
C PRO A 197 -2.28 -30.16 -19.20
N GLU A 198 -1.15 -29.77 -19.80
CA GLU A 198 -0.73 -30.29 -21.11
C GLU A 198 0.02 -31.61 -20.88
N PRO A 199 -0.38 -32.74 -21.50
CA PRO A 199 0.26 -34.04 -21.28
C PRO A 199 1.56 -34.19 -22.09
N SER A 200 2.42 -33.17 -22.06
CA SER A 200 3.72 -33.12 -22.74
C SER A 200 4.91 -33.13 -21.78
N GLY A 201 4.66 -33.19 -20.46
CA GLY A 201 5.70 -33.28 -19.42
C GLY A 201 5.15 -33.45 -18.00
N TYR A 202 6.06 -33.65 -17.04
CA TYR A 202 5.72 -33.89 -15.63
C TYR A 202 5.25 -32.62 -14.90
N LEU A 203 4.41 -32.81 -13.88
CA LEU A 203 4.04 -31.68 -13.03
C LEU A 203 5.25 -31.17 -12.23
N HIS A 204 5.23 -29.88 -11.93
CA HIS A 204 6.22 -29.25 -11.06
C HIS A 204 5.48 -28.36 -10.06
N ILE A 205 6.21 -27.75 -9.12
CA ILE A 205 5.63 -26.96 -8.01
C ILE A 205 4.68 -25.82 -8.47
N GLY A 206 4.89 -25.31 -9.69
CA GLY A 206 4.02 -24.29 -10.29
C GLY A 206 2.64 -24.85 -10.64
N HIS A 207 2.61 -26.07 -11.17
CA HIS A 207 1.37 -26.79 -11.44
C HIS A 207 0.63 -27.15 -10.16
N ALA A 208 1.34 -27.60 -9.12
CA ALA A 208 0.74 -27.89 -7.82
C ALA A 208 -0.01 -26.67 -7.26
N LYS A 209 0.60 -25.48 -7.31
CA LYS A 209 -0.05 -24.22 -6.90
C LYS A 209 -1.34 -23.96 -7.69
N ALA A 210 -1.32 -24.13 -9.00
CA ALA A 210 -2.49 -23.89 -9.85
C ALA A 210 -3.62 -24.90 -9.56
N ALA A 211 -3.28 -26.19 -9.43
CA ALA A 211 -4.24 -27.25 -9.12
C ALA A 211 -4.90 -27.03 -7.76
N MET A 212 -4.12 -26.80 -6.71
CA MET A 212 -4.62 -26.53 -5.36
C MET A 212 -5.47 -25.26 -5.29
N LEU A 213 -5.09 -24.20 -6.01
CA LEU A 213 -5.85 -22.96 -6.03
C LEU A 213 -7.23 -23.16 -6.69
N ASN A 214 -7.30 -23.85 -7.83
CA ASN A 214 -8.57 -24.13 -8.48
C ASN A 214 -9.46 -25.01 -7.58
N GLN A 215 -8.89 -26.04 -6.96
CA GLN A 215 -9.60 -26.86 -5.96
C GLN A 215 -10.12 -26.03 -4.78
N TYR A 216 -9.29 -25.12 -4.26
CA TYR A 216 -9.66 -24.26 -3.13
C TYR A 216 -10.92 -23.45 -3.46
N PHE A 217 -10.96 -22.81 -4.63
CA PHE A 217 -12.14 -22.04 -5.07
C PHE A 217 -13.36 -22.93 -5.32
N ALA A 218 -13.19 -24.11 -5.91
CA ALA A 218 -14.29 -25.06 -6.09
C ALA A 218 -14.88 -25.46 -4.73
N LYS A 219 -14.05 -25.82 -3.75
CA LYS A 219 -14.50 -26.21 -2.40
C LYS A 219 -15.12 -25.04 -1.63
N MET A 220 -14.52 -23.85 -1.69
CA MET A 220 -14.99 -22.65 -0.99
C MET A 220 -16.41 -22.24 -1.41
N TYR A 221 -16.75 -22.43 -2.69
CA TYR A 221 -18.02 -22.03 -3.27
C TYR A 221 -18.95 -23.22 -3.58
N HIS A 222 -18.73 -24.39 -2.97
CA HIS A 222 -19.50 -25.62 -3.23
C HIS A 222 -19.68 -25.94 -4.73
N GLY A 223 -18.68 -25.55 -5.51
CA GLY A 223 -18.64 -25.63 -6.95
C GLY A 223 -18.05 -26.95 -7.45
N LYS A 224 -17.52 -26.92 -8.68
CA LYS A 224 -16.89 -28.08 -9.33
C LYS A 224 -15.48 -27.77 -9.81
N LEU A 225 -14.62 -28.78 -9.78
CA LEU A 225 -13.29 -28.78 -10.39
C LEU A 225 -13.25 -29.74 -11.56
N ILE A 226 -12.91 -29.23 -12.75
CA ILE A 226 -12.69 -30.04 -13.94
C ILE A 226 -11.18 -30.23 -14.14
N ILE A 227 -10.71 -31.46 -14.25
CA ILE A 227 -9.36 -31.77 -14.73
C ILE A 227 -9.47 -32.00 -16.23
N ARG A 228 -8.85 -31.14 -17.04
CA ARG A 228 -8.93 -31.22 -18.49
C ARG A 228 -7.56 -31.40 -19.12
N PHE A 229 -7.28 -32.54 -19.72
CA PHE A 229 -6.04 -32.69 -20.47
C PHE A 229 -6.10 -31.85 -21.73
N ASP A 230 -5.17 -30.91 -21.88
CA ASP A 230 -5.10 -30.04 -23.05
C ASP A 230 -4.28 -30.71 -24.15
N ASP A 231 -4.87 -31.73 -24.75
CA ASP A 231 -4.25 -32.69 -25.67
C ASP A 231 -4.39 -32.29 -27.15
N THR A 232 -3.96 -31.07 -27.47
CA THR A 232 -4.10 -30.49 -28.82
C THR A 232 -2.89 -30.70 -29.74
N ASN A 233 -1.80 -31.26 -29.21
CA ASN A 233 -0.52 -31.41 -29.88
C ASN A 233 -0.10 -32.90 -29.99
N PRO A 234 -0.52 -33.60 -31.05
CA PRO A 234 -0.28 -35.04 -31.21
C PRO A 234 1.20 -35.43 -31.31
N SER A 235 2.12 -34.47 -31.53
CA SER A 235 3.56 -34.74 -31.64
C SER A 235 4.29 -34.81 -30.30
N LYS A 236 3.70 -34.27 -29.24
CA LYS A 236 4.36 -34.14 -27.92
C LYS A 236 3.69 -34.93 -26.81
N GLU A 237 2.51 -35.46 -27.08
CA GLU A 237 1.66 -36.08 -26.08
C GLU A 237 1.93 -37.57 -25.99
N LYS A 238 1.93 -38.08 -24.76
CA LYS A 238 2.07 -39.50 -24.48
C LYS A 238 1.19 -39.87 -23.29
N SER A 239 0.59 -41.05 -23.35
CA SER A 239 -0.22 -41.60 -22.25
C SER A 239 0.56 -41.69 -20.93
N GLU A 240 1.88 -41.92 -21.00
CA GLU A 240 2.74 -41.97 -19.80
C GLU A 240 2.72 -40.69 -18.96
N PHE A 241 2.57 -39.52 -19.59
CA PHE A 241 2.49 -38.25 -18.89
C PHE A 241 1.13 -38.04 -18.24
N GLU A 242 0.06 -38.47 -18.90
CA GLU A 242 -1.29 -38.41 -18.35
C GLU A 242 -1.41 -39.22 -17.06
N ASP A 243 -0.93 -40.48 -17.09
CA ASP A 243 -0.94 -41.36 -15.93
C ASP A 243 -0.16 -40.74 -14.75
N THR A 244 1.03 -40.21 -15.02
CA THR A 244 1.86 -39.58 -13.99
C THR A 244 1.22 -38.31 -13.42
N ILE A 245 0.58 -37.50 -14.27
CA ILE A 245 -0.14 -36.29 -13.84
C ILE A 245 -1.29 -36.66 -12.89
N LEU A 246 -2.03 -37.74 -13.18
CA LEU A 246 -3.11 -38.22 -12.32
C LEU A 246 -2.58 -38.73 -10.97
N GLU A 247 -1.46 -39.46 -10.97
CA GLU A 247 -0.79 -39.89 -9.75
C GLU A 247 -0.34 -38.70 -8.89
N ASP A 248 0.30 -37.70 -9.50
CA ASP A 248 0.75 -36.48 -8.81
C ASP A 248 -0.43 -35.68 -8.24
N LEU A 249 -1.53 -35.55 -8.98
CA LEU A 249 -2.74 -34.88 -8.49
C LEU A 249 -3.36 -35.63 -7.30
N THR A 250 -3.38 -36.96 -7.35
CA THR A 250 -3.85 -37.81 -6.26
C THR A 250 -2.98 -37.63 -5.01
N LEU A 251 -1.65 -37.58 -5.18
CA LEU A 251 -0.70 -37.33 -4.09
C LEU A 251 -0.90 -35.96 -3.44
N LEU A 252 -1.26 -34.95 -4.23
CA LEU A 252 -1.57 -33.60 -3.76
C LEU A 252 -2.98 -33.45 -3.17
N GLU A 253 -3.74 -34.56 -3.06
CA GLU A 253 -5.14 -34.59 -2.63
C GLU A 253 -6.04 -33.66 -3.48
N VAL A 254 -5.69 -33.49 -4.76
CA VAL A 254 -6.49 -32.76 -5.74
C VAL A 254 -7.47 -33.72 -6.39
N VAL A 255 -8.77 -33.52 -6.13
CA VAL A 255 -9.86 -34.39 -6.60
C VAL A 255 -10.72 -33.61 -7.59
N GLY A 256 -10.69 -34.03 -8.86
CA GLY A 256 -11.57 -33.52 -9.90
C GLY A 256 -12.95 -34.15 -9.85
N ASP A 257 -13.99 -33.36 -10.12
CA ASP A 257 -15.37 -33.85 -10.32
C ASP A 257 -15.55 -34.48 -11.71
N GLN A 258 -14.75 -34.04 -12.69
CA GLN A 258 -14.81 -34.51 -14.07
C GLN A 258 -13.39 -34.54 -14.67
N PHE A 259 -13.15 -35.56 -15.47
CA PHE A 259 -11.97 -35.70 -16.32
C PHE A 259 -12.41 -35.62 -17.77
N THR A 260 -11.81 -34.72 -18.55
CA THR A 260 -12.15 -34.49 -19.97
C THR A 260 -10.89 -34.27 -20.78
N HIS A 261 -10.93 -34.57 -22.07
CA HIS A 261 -9.86 -34.25 -22.99
C HIS A 261 -10.29 -33.12 -23.93
N THR A 262 -9.37 -32.26 -24.36
CA THR A 262 -9.70 -31.23 -25.37
C THR A 262 -9.99 -31.89 -26.72
N SER A 263 -9.34 -33.01 -27.04
CA SER A 263 -9.54 -33.79 -28.26
C SER A 263 -10.97 -34.31 -28.43
N ASP A 264 -11.68 -34.63 -27.34
CA ASP A 264 -13.10 -35.01 -27.35
C ASP A 264 -14.00 -33.94 -27.99
N TYR A 265 -13.55 -32.67 -27.98
CA TYR A 265 -14.29 -31.52 -28.50
C TYR A 265 -13.85 -31.08 -29.90
N PHE A 266 -12.97 -31.82 -30.59
CA PHE A 266 -12.44 -31.41 -31.89
C PHE A 266 -13.52 -31.20 -32.97
N ASP A 267 -14.54 -32.05 -33.01
CA ASP A 267 -15.66 -31.89 -33.95
C ASP A 267 -16.42 -30.58 -33.70
N GLU A 268 -16.66 -30.23 -32.42
CA GLU A 268 -17.31 -28.97 -32.05
C GLU A 268 -16.42 -27.77 -32.37
N LEU A 269 -15.14 -27.84 -32.05
CA LEU A 269 -14.16 -26.80 -32.37
C LEU A 269 -14.04 -26.56 -33.87
N TYR A 270 -14.10 -27.62 -34.67
CA TYR A 270 -14.10 -27.55 -36.13
C TYR A 270 -15.34 -26.84 -36.68
N GLU A 271 -16.54 -27.21 -36.21
CA GLU A 271 -17.79 -26.54 -36.61
C GLU A 271 -17.81 -25.06 -36.19
N LEU A 272 -17.28 -24.74 -35.00
CA LEU A 272 -17.10 -23.36 -34.55
C LEU A 272 -16.14 -22.60 -35.46
N ALA A 273 -15.04 -23.21 -35.91
CA ALA A 273 -14.12 -22.61 -36.86
C ALA A 273 -14.80 -22.32 -38.22
N ILE A 274 -15.58 -23.27 -38.76
CA ILE A 274 -16.38 -23.05 -39.98
C ILE A 274 -17.34 -21.87 -39.78
N LYS A 275 -18.03 -21.82 -38.63
CA LYS A 275 -18.94 -20.71 -38.31
C LYS A 275 -18.21 -19.38 -38.27
N MET A 276 -17.02 -19.32 -37.67
CA MET A 276 -16.18 -18.11 -37.65
C MET A 276 -15.78 -17.64 -39.04
N ILE A 277 -15.45 -18.57 -39.95
CA ILE A 277 -15.16 -18.25 -41.35
C ILE A 277 -16.40 -17.69 -42.05
N LYS A 278 -17.56 -18.35 -41.89
CA LYS A 278 -18.84 -17.92 -42.51
C LYS A 278 -19.27 -16.51 -42.09
N ILE A 279 -19.01 -16.11 -40.84
CA ILE A 279 -19.32 -14.75 -40.35
C ILE A 279 -18.21 -13.72 -40.62
N GLY A 280 -17.16 -14.10 -41.37
CA GLY A 280 -16.06 -13.21 -41.74
C GLY A 280 -15.13 -12.84 -40.58
N LYS A 281 -15.05 -13.67 -39.52
CA LYS A 281 -14.17 -13.47 -38.36
C LYS A 281 -12.92 -14.36 -38.37
N ALA A 282 -12.79 -15.26 -39.33
CA ALA A 282 -11.61 -16.08 -39.55
C ALA A 282 -11.34 -16.25 -41.06
N TYR A 283 -10.08 -16.46 -41.43
CA TYR A 283 -9.63 -16.68 -42.81
C TYR A 283 -8.46 -17.67 -42.81
N CYS A 284 -8.18 -18.30 -43.96
CA CYS A 284 -6.99 -19.14 -44.15
C CYS A 284 -5.83 -18.26 -44.61
N ASP A 285 -4.69 -18.35 -43.92
CA ASP A 285 -3.49 -17.58 -44.25
C ASP A 285 -2.43 -18.50 -44.84
N ASP A 286 -2.23 -18.40 -46.15
CA ASP A 286 -1.27 -19.22 -46.89
C ASP A 286 0.14 -18.58 -46.93
N THR A 287 0.34 -17.49 -46.18
CA THR A 287 1.62 -16.77 -46.12
C THR A 287 2.67 -17.60 -45.37
N ALA A 288 3.92 -17.58 -45.84
CA ALA A 288 5.02 -18.27 -45.17
C ALA A 288 5.21 -17.76 -43.73
N GLN A 289 5.58 -18.66 -42.80
CA GLN A 289 5.65 -18.35 -41.36
C GLN A 289 6.56 -17.16 -41.01
N GLU A 290 7.71 -17.04 -41.67
CA GLU A 290 8.64 -15.92 -41.47
C GLU A 290 8.01 -14.59 -41.89
N GLN A 291 7.34 -14.57 -43.05
CA GLN A 291 6.65 -13.39 -43.55
C GLN A 291 5.46 -13.00 -42.65
N MET A 292 4.66 -13.96 -42.17
CA MET A 292 3.59 -13.70 -41.20
C MET A 292 4.12 -13.06 -39.91
N ARG A 293 5.26 -13.52 -39.41
CA ARG A 293 5.90 -12.98 -38.20
C ARG A 293 6.35 -11.53 -38.41
N ASP A 294 6.95 -11.25 -39.55
CA ASP A 294 7.39 -9.90 -39.92
C ASP A 294 6.23 -8.92 -40.07
N GLU A 295 5.15 -9.34 -40.72
CA GLU A 295 3.94 -8.53 -40.92
C GLU A 295 3.25 -8.22 -39.57
N ARG A 296 3.13 -9.20 -38.67
CA ARG A 296 2.62 -8.99 -37.30
C ARG A 296 3.52 -8.06 -36.48
N GLY A 297 4.84 -8.22 -36.61
CA GLY A 297 5.84 -7.40 -35.91
C GLY A 297 5.84 -5.94 -36.37
N LYS A 298 5.67 -5.70 -37.68
CA LYS A 298 5.55 -4.36 -38.27
C LYS A 298 4.22 -3.69 -37.88
N ALA A 299 3.10 -4.41 -37.91
CA ALA A 299 1.79 -3.89 -37.50
C ALA A 299 1.77 -3.43 -36.03
N ARG A 300 2.41 -4.18 -35.12
CA ARG A 300 2.48 -3.84 -33.68
C ARG A 300 3.26 -2.55 -33.39
N LYS A 301 4.14 -2.12 -34.28
CA LYS A 301 4.90 -0.86 -34.16
C LYS A 301 4.17 0.37 -34.72
N VAL A 302 3.12 0.18 -35.53
CA VAL A 302 2.53 1.27 -36.34
C VAL A 302 1.20 1.80 -35.80
N SER A 303 0.48 1.11 -34.91
CA SER A 303 -0.70 1.73 -34.30
C SER A 303 -1.11 1.15 -32.95
N GLY A 304 -1.27 2.05 -31.98
CA GLY A 304 -2.40 1.95 -31.06
C GLY A 304 -3.67 1.92 -31.90
N GLY A 305 -4.23 0.72 -32.05
CA GLY A 305 -5.57 0.46 -32.57
C GLY A 305 -5.83 0.84 -34.02
N VAL A 306 -5.48 -0.03 -34.97
CA VAL A 306 -6.42 -0.51 -36.02
C VAL A 306 -5.97 -1.90 -36.44
N PHE A 307 -6.81 -2.91 -36.19
CA PHE A 307 -6.66 -4.24 -36.77
C PHE A 307 -6.76 -4.11 -38.30
N ALA A 308 -5.67 -4.39 -39.00
CA ALA A 308 -5.67 -4.49 -40.45
C ALA A 308 -6.55 -5.69 -40.86
N ARG A 309 -7.69 -5.41 -41.48
CA ARG A 309 -8.37 -6.37 -42.37
C ARG A 309 -7.72 -6.24 -43.74
N ARG A 310 -7.40 -7.38 -44.35
CA ARG A 310 -7.53 -7.53 -45.80
C ARG A 310 -8.91 -8.10 -46.07
#